data_AF-A0A0C9V607-F1
#
_entry.id   AF-A0A0C9V607-F1
#
_cell.length_a   1.000
_cell.length_b   1.000
_cell.length_c   1.000
_cell.angle_alpha   90.00
_cell.angle_beta   90.00
_cell.angle_gamma   90.00
#
_symmetry.space_group_name_H-M   'P 1'
#
loop_
_entity.id
_entity.type
_entity.pdbx_description
1 polymer ?
#
loop_
_entity_poly.entity_id
_entity_poly.type
_entity_poly.pdbx_seq_one_letter_code
_entity_poly.pdbx_strand_id
1 'polypeptide(L)'
;MAVTPAPDDNDASPPYATLLPLFTPFPFTQDVCNNFIARREEMSNELIMDLLLEQAGIVSPTSLFPPDSEEGLEHLLAAIHDCPWDILKKSALHFYLLCFVNVDIAQQATGLPPHFASLAHACFLLDAGDVLSLGKAVAFLSDARIVQDLAPKILQTLEIAKEPRLIRTYVRTAQPVLQAFEEAAIYVRALLDQSLSEAWSFQRGFAEGSSVRNQLIRVILDACLMRESILLSSCVNN
;
A
#
# COMPACT_ATOMS: atom_id res chain seq x y z
N MET A 1 -8.40 11.05 63.51
CA MET A 1 -8.63 9.99 62.51
C MET A 1 -8.16 10.54 61.17
N ALA A 2 -6.95 10.17 60.75
CA ALA A 2 -6.41 10.54 59.46
C ALA A 2 -6.98 9.57 58.42
N VAL A 3 -7.69 10.10 57.43
CA VAL A 3 -8.13 9.36 56.26
C VAL A 3 -6.94 9.34 55.31
N THR A 4 -6.27 8.19 55.22
CA THR A 4 -5.35 7.90 54.12
C THR A 4 -6.16 7.80 52.83
N PRO A 5 -5.80 8.53 51.75
CA PRO A 5 -6.42 8.29 50.45
C PRO A 5 -5.98 6.92 49.93
N ALA A 6 -6.93 6.22 49.31
CA ALA A 6 -6.69 4.96 48.62
C ALA A 6 -5.63 5.14 47.52
N PRO A 7 -4.81 4.13 47.22
CA PRO A 7 -3.93 4.17 46.05
C PRO A 7 -4.79 4.32 44.79
N ASP A 8 -4.47 5.30 43.96
CA ASP A 8 -5.06 5.49 42.64
C ASP A 8 -4.85 4.20 41.81
N ASP A 9 -5.96 3.63 41.32
CA ASP A 9 -6.01 2.52 40.35
C ASP A 9 -5.51 2.95 38.95
N ASN A 10 -4.39 3.68 38.88
CA ASN A 10 -3.87 4.28 37.65
C ASN A 10 -2.64 3.54 37.10
N ASP A 11 -2.50 2.25 37.42
CA ASP A 11 -1.45 1.38 36.88
C ASP A 11 -1.96 0.54 35.69
N ALA A 12 -2.90 1.11 34.92
CA ALA A 12 -3.30 0.54 33.65
C ALA A 12 -2.16 0.79 32.65
N SER A 13 -1.25 -0.19 32.53
CA SER A 13 -0.28 -0.20 31.43
C SER A 13 -1.00 0.12 30.13
N PRO A 14 -0.41 0.98 29.27
CA PRO A 14 -1.10 1.41 28.06
C PRO A 14 -1.44 0.17 27.22
N PRO A 15 -2.59 0.12 26.54
CA PRO A 15 -3.10 -1.11 25.93
C PRO A 15 -2.23 -1.66 24.80
N TYR A 16 -1.23 -0.92 24.32
CA TYR A 16 -0.21 -1.45 23.41
C TYR A 16 0.92 -2.21 24.12
N ALA A 17 1.06 -2.09 25.44
CA ALA A 17 2.05 -2.82 26.24
C ALA A 17 1.85 -4.35 26.15
N THR A 18 0.62 -4.81 25.87
CA THR A 18 0.34 -6.23 25.63
C THR A 18 0.82 -6.70 24.26
N LEU A 19 1.08 -5.78 23.31
CA LEU A 19 1.58 -6.11 21.97
C LEU A 19 3.10 -6.19 21.92
N LEU A 20 3.83 -5.40 22.71
CA LEU A 20 5.29 -5.37 22.71
C LEU A 20 5.95 -6.76 22.83
N PRO A 21 5.51 -7.66 23.75
CA PRO A 21 6.10 -9.00 23.86
C PRO A 21 5.96 -9.86 22.59
N LEU A 22 5.02 -9.54 21.70
CA LEU A 22 4.82 -10.27 20.44
C LEU A 22 5.92 -9.96 19.41
N PHE A 23 6.64 -8.85 19.57
CA PHE A 23 7.76 -8.46 18.72
C PHE A 23 9.09 -9.03 19.22
N THR A 24 9.09 -10.14 19.96
CA THR A 24 10.31 -10.83 20.40
C THR A 24 10.48 -12.16 19.65
N PRO A 25 11.56 -12.37 18.87
CA PRO A 25 12.67 -11.44 18.64
C PRO A 25 12.25 -10.21 17.80
N PHE A 26 12.96 -9.09 17.99
CA PHE A 26 12.69 -7.83 17.29
C PHE A 26 12.76 -8.02 15.76
N PRO A 27 11.66 -7.79 15.02
CA PRO A 27 11.60 -8.20 13.62
C PRO A 27 12.17 -7.16 12.64
N PHE A 28 12.35 -5.90 13.07
CA PHE A 28 12.89 -4.83 12.23
C PHE A 28 14.43 -4.86 12.23
N THR A 29 14.98 -5.87 11.57
CA THR A 29 16.43 -5.95 11.36
C THR A 29 16.91 -4.83 10.43
N GLN A 30 18.21 -4.53 10.45
CA GLN A 30 18.79 -3.52 9.56
C GLN A 30 18.45 -3.77 8.08
N ASP A 31 18.44 -5.04 7.65
CA ASP A 31 18.09 -5.41 6.28
C ASP A 31 16.62 -5.11 5.96
N VAL A 32 15.71 -5.39 6.90
CA VAL A 32 14.29 -5.05 6.76
C VAL A 32 14.11 -3.53 6.66
N CYS A 33 14.73 -2.77 7.56
CA CYS A 33 14.65 -1.31 7.55
C CYS A 33 15.20 -0.73 6.24
N ASN A 34 16.38 -1.18 5.79
CA ASN A 34 16.99 -0.74 4.55
C ASN A 34 16.11 -1.05 3.33
N ASN A 35 15.48 -2.24 3.30
CA ASN A 35 14.56 -2.61 2.22
C ASN A 35 13.37 -1.65 2.17
N PHE A 36 12.71 -1.37 3.30
CA PHE A 36 11.58 -0.45 3.34
C PHE A 36 11.97 1.00 3.02
N ILE A 37 13.18 1.45 3.40
CA ILE A 37 13.71 2.75 3.02
C ILE A 37 13.93 2.83 1.50
N ALA A 38 14.61 1.84 0.90
CA ALA A 38 14.82 1.79 -0.55
C ALA A 38 13.47 1.74 -1.30
N ARG A 39 12.53 0.96 -0.77
CA ARG A 39 11.21 0.82 -1.35
C ARG A 39 10.41 2.12 -1.30
N ARG A 40 10.53 2.88 -0.21
CA ARG A 40 9.95 4.21 -0.08
C ARG A 40 10.47 5.14 -1.17
N GLU A 41 11.78 5.16 -1.42
CA GLU A 41 12.39 5.98 -2.47
C GLU A 41 11.83 5.65 -3.86
N GLU A 42 11.62 4.37 -4.17
CA GLU A 42 10.98 3.93 -5.41
C GLU A 42 9.52 4.39 -5.53
N MET A 43 8.79 4.41 -4.41
CA MET A 43 7.35 4.73 -4.33
C MET A 43 7.07 6.24 -4.14
N SER A 44 7.88 7.10 -4.77
CA SER A 44 7.79 8.56 -4.66
C SER A 44 7.97 9.08 -3.23
N ASN A 45 8.91 8.49 -2.49
CA ASN A 45 9.26 8.83 -1.10
C ASN A 45 8.13 8.61 -0.07
N GLU A 46 7.17 7.75 -0.38
CA GLU A 46 6.00 7.53 0.48
C GLU A 46 5.41 6.13 0.29
N LEU A 47 5.40 5.37 1.38
CA LEU A 47 4.75 4.06 1.49
C LEU A 47 3.25 4.19 1.80
N ILE A 48 2.50 3.10 1.65
CA ILE A 48 1.11 3.06 2.09
C ILE A 48 1.03 3.22 3.61
N MET A 49 1.95 2.62 4.37
CA MET A 49 2.02 2.85 5.81
C MET A 49 2.20 4.33 6.16
N ASP A 50 3.04 5.06 5.41
CA ASP A 50 3.25 6.50 5.64
C ASP A 50 1.94 7.28 5.43
N LEU A 51 1.21 6.99 4.34
CA LEU A 51 -0.11 7.56 4.07
C LEU A 51 -1.13 7.26 5.17
N LEU A 52 -1.16 6.03 5.68
CA LEU A 52 -2.10 5.62 6.73
C LEU A 52 -1.78 6.33 8.05
N LEU A 53 -0.51 6.45 8.42
CA LEU A 53 -0.09 7.19 9.61
C LEU A 53 -0.41 8.69 9.48
N GLU A 54 -0.20 9.29 8.31
CA GLU A 54 -0.55 10.70 8.08
C GLU A 54 -2.07 10.92 8.17
N GLN A 55 -2.87 10.03 7.57
CA GLN A 55 -4.34 10.06 7.70
C GLN A 55 -4.82 9.80 9.14
N ALA A 56 -4.00 9.13 9.95
CA ALA A 56 -4.18 9.00 11.39
C ALA A 56 -3.76 10.25 12.15
N GLY A 57 -3.33 11.33 11.49
CA GLY A 57 -2.89 12.56 12.16
C GLY A 57 -1.56 12.43 12.89
N ILE A 58 -0.79 11.37 12.61
CA ILE A 58 0.55 11.19 13.16
C ILE A 58 1.53 12.02 12.34
N VAL A 59 2.26 12.91 13.02
CA VAL A 59 3.21 13.83 12.39
C VAL A 59 4.51 13.10 12.07
N SER A 60 5.08 13.37 10.89
CA SER A 60 6.33 12.79 10.41
C SER A 60 6.35 11.24 10.37
N PRO A 61 5.42 10.57 9.64
CA PRO A 61 5.38 9.11 9.53
C PRO A 61 6.72 8.46 9.16
N THR A 62 7.47 9.09 8.25
CA THR A 62 8.75 8.61 7.73
C THR A 62 9.86 8.55 8.78
N SER A 63 9.73 9.30 9.89
CA SER A 63 10.66 9.24 11.02
C SER A 63 10.30 8.17 12.05
N LEU A 64 9.05 7.67 12.03
CA LEU A 64 8.57 6.66 12.97
C LEU A 64 8.60 5.25 12.38
N PHE A 65 8.48 5.13 11.05
CA PHE A 65 8.46 3.85 10.36
C PHE A 65 9.53 3.78 9.27
N PRO A 66 10.24 2.64 9.12
CA PRO A 66 10.27 1.50 10.03
C PRO A 66 11.02 1.84 11.34
N PRO A 67 10.63 1.27 12.49
CA PRO A 67 11.36 1.47 13.75
C PRO A 67 12.71 0.73 13.68
N ASP A 68 13.80 1.41 14.06
CA ASP A 68 15.17 0.87 14.03
C ASP A 68 15.61 0.22 15.35
N SER A 69 14.75 0.28 16.37
CA SER A 69 15.02 -0.13 17.74
C SER A 69 13.72 -0.48 18.47
N GLU A 70 13.83 -1.22 19.58
CA GLU A 70 12.69 -1.54 20.45
C GLU A 70 12.02 -0.26 21.00
N GLU A 71 12.83 0.74 21.39
CA GLU A 71 12.34 2.06 21.80
C GLU A 71 11.60 2.79 20.67
N GLY A 72 12.11 2.72 19.42
CA GLY A 72 11.42 3.27 18.26
C GLY A 72 10.07 2.60 18.00
N LEU A 73 9.98 1.29 18.20
CA LEU A 73 8.72 0.54 18.10
C LEU A 73 7.74 0.92 19.22
N GLU A 74 8.21 1.08 20.45
CA GLU A 74 7.40 1.58 21.57
C GLU A 74 6.80 2.96 21.25
N HIS A 75 7.62 3.88 20.72
CA HIS A 75 7.16 5.20 20.30
C HIS A 75 6.13 5.13 19.17
N LEU A 76 6.33 4.27 18.17
CA LEU A 76 5.36 4.08 17.09
C LEU A 76 4.03 3.52 17.59
N LEU A 77 4.06 2.51 18.47
CA LEU A 77 2.86 1.92 19.07
C LEU A 77 2.11 2.92 19.94
N ALA A 78 2.83 3.74 20.72
CA ALA A 78 2.24 4.84 21.48
C ALA A 78 1.57 5.88 20.57
N ALA A 79 2.24 6.29 19.49
CA ALA A 79 1.68 7.22 18.52
C ALA A 79 0.40 6.69 17.86
N ILE A 80 0.36 5.39 17.52
CA ILE A 80 -0.84 4.73 16.99
C ILE A 80 -1.95 4.66 18.05
N HIS A 81 -1.60 4.43 19.31
CA HIS A 81 -2.56 4.39 20.41
C HIS A 81 -3.23 5.76 20.63
N ASP A 82 -2.45 6.84 20.61
CA ASP A 82 -2.89 8.19 20.95
C ASP A 82 -3.57 8.92 19.77
N CYS A 83 -3.53 8.36 18.56
CA CYS A 83 -4.11 8.98 17.38
C CYS A 83 -5.66 9.07 17.47
N PRO A 84 -6.33 9.95 16.70
CA PRO A 84 -7.77 10.18 16.76
C PRO A 84 -8.59 9.09 16.05
N TRP A 85 -7.96 8.08 15.45
CA TRP A 85 -8.66 6.99 14.79
C TRP A 85 -9.43 6.12 15.79
N ASP A 86 -10.49 5.48 15.28
CA ASP A 86 -11.24 4.48 16.02
C ASP A 86 -10.41 3.21 16.29
N ILE A 87 -10.90 2.38 17.21
CA ILE A 87 -10.24 1.15 17.65
C ILE A 87 -9.97 0.21 16.47
N LEU A 88 -10.88 0.14 15.50
CA LEU A 88 -10.77 -0.77 14.37
C LEU A 88 -9.62 -0.38 13.44
N LYS A 89 -9.50 0.90 13.10
CA LYS A 89 -8.39 1.41 12.27
C LYS A 89 -7.05 1.29 13.00
N LYS A 90 -7.01 1.57 14.31
CA LYS A 90 -5.81 1.33 15.13
C LYS A 90 -5.40 -0.14 15.13
N SER A 91 -6.37 -1.06 15.31
CA SER A 91 -6.12 -2.49 15.21
C SER A 91 -5.62 -2.92 13.82
N ALA A 92 -6.03 -2.24 12.74
CA ALA A 92 -5.48 -2.47 11.40
C ALA A 92 -4.01 -2.05 11.27
N LEU A 93 -3.61 -0.93 11.89
CA LEU A 93 -2.19 -0.54 11.95
C LEU A 93 -1.36 -1.51 12.78
N HIS A 94 -1.87 -1.96 13.93
CA HIS A 94 -1.22 -3.00 14.72
C HIS A 94 -1.10 -4.31 13.95
N PHE A 95 -2.14 -4.69 13.21
CA PHE A 95 -2.11 -5.88 12.35
C PHE A 95 -1.01 -5.77 11.32
N TYR A 96 -0.90 -4.62 10.63
CA TYR A 96 0.16 -4.35 9.68
C TYR A 96 1.55 -4.55 10.31
N LEU A 97 1.80 -4.00 11.50
CA LEU A 97 3.08 -4.14 12.19
C LEU A 97 3.36 -5.60 12.61
N LEU A 98 2.34 -6.33 13.06
CA LEU A 98 2.49 -7.72 13.46
C LEU A 98 2.71 -8.67 12.27
N CYS A 99 2.44 -8.25 11.03
CA CYS A 99 2.81 -9.02 9.83
C CYS A 99 4.32 -9.26 9.72
N PHE A 100 5.15 -8.38 10.28
CA PHE A 100 6.61 -8.58 10.35
C PHE A 100 7.00 -9.75 11.26
N VAL A 101 6.14 -10.11 12.22
CA VAL A 101 6.34 -11.25 13.11
C VAL A 101 5.70 -12.48 12.49
N ASN A 102 4.36 -12.46 12.38
CA ASN A 102 3.56 -13.57 11.90
C ASN A 102 2.09 -13.14 11.71
N VAL A 103 1.50 -13.50 10.57
CA VAL A 103 0.12 -13.13 10.22
C VAL A 103 -0.92 -13.77 11.15
N ASP A 104 -0.71 -15.01 11.61
CA ASP A 104 -1.64 -15.68 12.53
C ASP A 104 -1.60 -15.02 13.91
N ILE A 105 -0.41 -14.60 14.38
CA ILE A 105 -0.27 -13.82 15.61
C ILE A 105 -0.97 -12.46 15.45
N ALA A 106 -0.78 -11.79 14.31
CA ALA A 106 -1.45 -10.53 14.00
C ALA A 106 -2.97 -10.66 14.08
N GLN A 107 -3.53 -11.72 13.49
CA GLN A 107 -4.96 -12.01 13.49
C GLN A 107 -5.51 -12.27 14.90
N GLN A 108 -4.78 -13.03 15.72
CA GLN A 108 -5.19 -13.35 17.09
C GLN A 108 -5.10 -12.14 18.03
N ALA A 109 -4.01 -11.38 17.94
CA ALA A 109 -3.73 -10.27 18.85
C ALA A 109 -4.64 -9.06 18.60
N THR A 110 -5.02 -8.80 17.35
CA THR A 110 -5.82 -7.61 17.00
C THR A 110 -7.32 -7.87 17.00
N GLY A 111 -7.75 -9.13 16.92
CA GLY A 111 -9.18 -9.50 16.81
C GLY A 111 -9.86 -8.89 15.57
N LEU A 112 -9.09 -8.50 14.56
CA LEU A 112 -9.57 -7.72 13.44
C LEU A 112 -10.50 -8.57 12.55
N PRO A 113 -11.69 -8.09 12.16
CA PRO A 113 -12.56 -8.85 11.28
C PRO A 113 -11.86 -9.23 9.96
N PRO A 114 -12.15 -10.41 9.37
CA PRO A 114 -11.35 -10.95 8.26
C PRO A 114 -11.17 -10.01 7.06
N HIS A 115 -12.16 -9.17 6.77
CA HIS A 115 -12.11 -8.24 5.65
C HIS A 115 -11.16 -7.06 5.92
N PHE A 116 -11.13 -6.54 7.15
CA PHE A 116 -10.16 -5.52 7.56
C PHE A 116 -8.75 -6.09 7.70
N ALA A 117 -8.61 -7.33 8.18
CA ALA A 117 -7.33 -8.05 8.19
C ALA A 117 -6.79 -8.26 6.79
N SER A 118 -7.64 -8.67 5.84
CA SER A 118 -7.25 -8.83 4.43
C SER A 118 -6.75 -7.53 3.84
N LEU A 119 -7.41 -6.40 4.14
CA LEU A 119 -6.94 -5.09 3.70
C LEU A 119 -5.60 -4.71 4.34
N ALA A 120 -5.48 -4.78 5.66
CA ALA A 120 -4.24 -4.42 6.35
C ALA A 120 -3.06 -5.27 5.85
N HIS A 121 -3.32 -6.56 5.59
CA HIS A 121 -2.35 -7.46 4.98
C HIS A 121 -2.01 -7.05 3.54
N ALA A 122 -3.00 -6.67 2.73
CA ALA A 122 -2.74 -6.17 1.38
C ALA A 122 -1.84 -4.93 1.38
N CYS A 123 -2.08 -3.98 2.28
CA CYS A 123 -1.23 -2.79 2.46
C CYS A 123 0.22 -3.20 2.81
N PHE A 124 0.40 -4.13 3.76
CA PHE A 124 1.72 -4.65 4.11
C PHE A 124 2.42 -5.30 2.91
N LEU A 125 1.73 -6.16 2.16
CA LEU A 125 2.29 -6.86 1.00
C LEU A 125 2.67 -5.91 -0.15
N LEU A 126 1.93 -4.81 -0.32
CA LEU A 126 2.23 -3.77 -1.30
C LEU A 126 3.49 -2.99 -0.95
N ASP A 127 3.65 -2.63 0.32
CA ASP A 127 4.86 -1.96 0.81
C ASP A 127 6.07 -2.89 0.84
N ALA A 128 5.88 -4.20 1.05
CA ALA A 128 6.97 -5.19 0.96
C ALA A 128 7.49 -5.37 -0.49
N GLY A 129 6.62 -5.22 -1.49
CA GLY A 129 7.01 -5.04 -2.90
C GLY A 129 7.50 -6.27 -3.67
N ASP A 130 7.62 -7.45 -3.05
CA ASP A 130 8.01 -8.67 -3.78
C ASP A 130 6.86 -9.23 -4.64
N VAL A 131 7.19 -9.84 -5.78
CA VAL A 131 6.21 -10.26 -6.80
C VAL A 131 5.17 -11.24 -6.26
N LEU A 132 5.56 -12.17 -5.38
CA LEU A 132 4.65 -13.15 -4.80
C LEU A 132 3.67 -12.48 -3.83
N SER A 133 4.14 -11.50 -3.07
CA SER A 133 3.33 -10.67 -2.18
C SER A 133 2.34 -9.79 -2.96
N LEU A 134 2.74 -9.20 -4.09
CA LEU A 134 1.85 -8.37 -4.91
C LEU A 134 0.67 -9.17 -5.49
N GLY A 135 0.90 -10.40 -5.94
CA GLY A 135 -0.18 -11.28 -6.41
C GLY A 135 -1.22 -11.56 -5.33
N LYS A 136 -0.75 -11.82 -4.09
CA LYS A 136 -1.63 -12.01 -2.93
C LYS A 136 -2.35 -10.71 -2.54
N ALA A 137 -1.65 -9.57 -2.57
CA ALA A 137 -2.22 -8.26 -2.27
C ALA A 137 -3.40 -7.95 -3.19
N VAL A 138 -3.23 -8.12 -4.51
CA VAL A 138 -4.31 -7.90 -5.49
C VAL A 138 -5.48 -8.86 -5.28
N ALA A 139 -5.23 -10.11 -4.87
CA ALA A 139 -6.29 -11.05 -4.52
C ALA A 139 -7.11 -10.56 -3.31
N PHE A 140 -6.46 -10.03 -2.27
CA PHE A 140 -7.15 -9.44 -1.13
C PHE A 140 -7.93 -8.16 -1.49
N LEU A 141 -7.38 -7.32 -2.37
CA LEU A 141 -8.02 -6.09 -2.86
C LEU A 141 -9.17 -6.33 -3.84
N SER A 142 -9.39 -7.57 -4.28
CA SER A 142 -10.49 -7.89 -5.19
C SER A 142 -11.87 -7.89 -4.50
N ASP A 143 -11.94 -7.71 -3.17
CA ASP A 143 -13.19 -7.42 -2.46
C ASP A 143 -13.54 -5.92 -2.59
N ALA A 144 -14.51 -5.63 -3.46
CA ALA A 144 -14.92 -4.29 -3.91
C ALA A 144 -15.39 -3.29 -2.83
N ARG A 145 -15.38 -3.68 -1.55
CA ARG A 145 -15.84 -2.81 -0.45
C ARG A 145 -14.73 -1.97 0.16
N ILE A 146 -13.49 -2.18 -0.26
CA ILE A 146 -12.33 -1.80 0.53
C ILE A 146 -11.31 -1.07 -0.36
N VAL A 147 -11.30 0.27 -0.22
CA VAL A 147 -10.26 1.23 -0.65
C VAL A 147 -10.38 1.82 -2.05
N GLN A 148 -11.06 2.96 -2.13
CA GLN A 148 -10.96 3.87 -3.28
C GLN A 148 -9.75 4.81 -3.16
N ASP A 149 -9.34 5.19 -1.94
CA ASP A 149 -8.37 6.28 -1.73
C ASP A 149 -6.90 5.88 -1.91
N LEU A 150 -6.56 4.58 -1.88
CA LEU A 150 -5.18 4.11 -2.13
C LEU A 150 -4.96 3.67 -3.58
N ALA A 151 -5.96 3.78 -4.46
CA ALA A 151 -5.84 3.31 -5.85
C ALA A 151 -4.63 3.89 -6.60
N PRO A 152 -4.28 5.18 -6.47
CA PRO A 152 -3.09 5.74 -7.12
C PRO A 152 -1.81 5.05 -6.64
N LYS A 153 -1.68 4.83 -5.32
CA LYS A 153 -0.51 4.18 -4.73
C LYS A 153 -0.42 2.71 -5.11
N ILE A 154 -1.54 1.98 -5.11
CA ILE A 154 -1.59 0.58 -5.56
C ILE A 154 -1.14 0.45 -7.02
N LEU A 155 -1.66 1.31 -7.91
CA LEU A 155 -1.28 1.30 -9.32
C LEU A 155 0.20 1.64 -9.52
N GLN A 156 0.72 2.63 -8.79
CA GLN A 156 2.14 2.96 -8.77
C GLN A 156 2.99 1.76 -8.33
N THR A 157 2.63 1.09 -7.21
CA THR A 157 3.35 -0.08 -6.71
C THR A 157 3.45 -1.18 -7.76
N LEU A 158 2.34 -1.48 -8.44
CA LEU A 158 2.28 -2.51 -9.47
C LEU A 158 3.01 -2.10 -10.76
N GLU A 159 3.04 -0.81 -11.09
CA GLU A 159 3.80 -0.27 -12.21
C GLU A 159 5.31 -0.41 -11.97
N ILE A 160 5.79 -0.02 -10.78
CA ILE A 160 7.20 -0.14 -10.40
C ILE A 160 7.64 -1.60 -10.46
N ALA A 161 6.79 -2.52 -10.01
CA ALA A 161 7.03 -3.96 -10.09
C ALA A 161 6.97 -4.52 -11.53
N LYS A 162 6.55 -3.72 -12.51
CA LYS A 162 6.38 -4.10 -13.92
C LYS A 162 5.44 -5.30 -14.10
N GLU A 163 4.32 -5.28 -13.36
CA GLU A 163 3.32 -6.35 -13.35
C GLU A 163 2.02 -5.93 -14.06
N PRO A 164 2.00 -5.79 -15.40
CA PRO A 164 0.84 -5.33 -16.16
C PRO A 164 -0.36 -6.27 -16.01
N ARG A 165 -0.13 -7.56 -15.75
CA ARG A 165 -1.19 -8.54 -15.49
C ARG A 165 -1.93 -8.20 -14.20
N LEU A 166 -1.21 -7.88 -13.13
CA LEU A 166 -1.79 -7.54 -11.84
C LEU A 166 -2.52 -6.20 -11.88
N ILE A 167 -1.98 -5.21 -12.62
CA ILE A 167 -2.67 -3.94 -12.89
C ILE A 167 -4.04 -4.20 -13.52
N ARG A 168 -4.09 -5.02 -14.58
CA ARG A 168 -5.36 -5.34 -15.25
C ARG A 168 -6.33 -6.08 -14.33
N THR A 169 -5.84 -7.04 -13.54
CA THR A 169 -6.67 -7.76 -12.57
C THR A 169 -7.26 -6.79 -11.55
N TYR A 170 -6.43 -5.98 -10.91
CA TYR A 170 -6.86 -5.00 -9.91
C TYR A 170 -7.91 -4.03 -10.47
N VAL A 171 -7.64 -3.39 -11.61
CA VAL A 171 -8.60 -2.42 -12.20
C VAL A 171 -9.93 -3.10 -12.56
N ARG A 172 -9.90 -4.34 -13.05
CA ARG A 172 -11.11 -5.08 -13.42
C ARG A 172 -11.91 -5.57 -12.22
N THR A 173 -11.25 -5.94 -11.12
CA THR A 173 -11.92 -6.47 -9.92
C THR A 173 -12.36 -5.36 -8.96
N ALA A 174 -11.45 -4.45 -8.62
CA ALA A 174 -11.70 -3.37 -7.66
C ALA A 174 -12.44 -2.16 -8.27
N GLN A 175 -12.42 -2.02 -9.61
CA GLN A 175 -13.07 -0.91 -10.34
C GLN A 175 -12.76 0.47 -9.72
N PRO A 176 -11.48 0.83 -9.50
CA PRO A 176 -11.11 2.11 -8.94
C PRO A 176 -11.50 3.26 -9.90
N VAL A 177 -11.69 4.46 -9.35
CA VAL A 177 -11.97 5.66 -10.14
C VAL A 177 -10.67 6.15 -10.79
N LEU A 178 -10.57 6.02 -12.12
CA LEU A 178 -9.40 6.44 -12.91
C LEU A 178 -9.68 7.75 -13.64
N GLN A 179 -9.75 8.86 -12.91
CA GLN A 179 -10.05 10.19 -13.50
C GLN A 179 -8.80 10.99 -13.85
N ALA A 180 -7.74 10.89 -13.06
CA ALA A 180 -6.48 11.56 -13.32
C ALA A 180 -5.66 10.82 -14.38
N PHE A 181 -4.79 11.57 -15.06
CA PHE A 181 -4.05 11.07 -16.21
C PHE A 181 -3.04 10.00 -15.80
N GLU A 182 -2.41 10.20 -14.65
CA GLU A 182 -1.36 9.36 -14.09
C GLU A 182 -1.85 7.91 -13.94
N GLU A 183 -2.97 7.69 -13.25
CA GLU A 183 -3.53 6.36 -13.01
C GLU A 183 -4.10 5.76 -14.30
N ALA A 184 -4.79 6.58 -15.11
CA ALA A 184 -5.34 6.15 -16.37
C ALA A 184 -4.25 5.71 -17.36
N ALA A 185 -3.10 6.39 -17.38
CA ALA A 185 -1.95 6.06 -18.22
C ALA A 185 -1.27 4.75 -17.80
N ILE A 186 -1.22 4.44 -16.50
CA ILE A 186 -0.75 3.14 -15.99
C ILE A 186 -1.63 2.02 -16.55
N TYR A 187 -2.94 2.17 -16.43
CA TYR A 187 -3.87 1.15 -16.92
C TYR A 187 -3.84 1.01 -18.46
N VAL A 188 -3.78 2.11 -19.20
CA VAL A 188 -3.64 2.09 -20.67
C VAL A 188 -2.38 1.34 -21.09
N ARG A 189 -1.24 1.60 -20.45
CA ARG A 189 0.00 0.87 -20.74
C ARG A 189 -0.14 -0.63 -20.44
N ALA A 190 -0.75 -0.98 -19.32
CA ALA A 190 -1.04 -2.37 -18.99
C ALA A 190 -2.01 -3.04 -19.99
N LEU A 191 -2.94 -2.30 -20.59
CA LEU A 191 -3.82 -2.80 -21.67
C LEU A 191 -3.06 -2.99 -22.97
N LEU A 192 -2.15 -2.08 -23.33
CA LEU A 192 -1.35 -2.15 -24.57
C LEU A 192 -0.44 -3.40 -24.64
N ASP A 193 -0.07 -3.96 -23.50
CA ASP A 193 0.63 -5.24 -23.42
C ASP A 193 -0.22 -6.44 -23.87
N GLN A 194 -1.54 -6.33 -23.79
CA GLN A 194 -2.47 -7.41 -24.15
C GLN A 194 -3.24 -7.11 -25.45
N SER A 195 -3.80 -5.91 -25.58
CA SER A 195 -4.71 -5.56 -26.68
C SER A 195 -4.76 -4.05 -26.91
N LEU A 196 -4.31 -3.62 -28.09
CA LEU A 196 -4.47 -2.25 -28.56
C LEU A 196 -5.94 -1.83 -28.62
N SER A 197 -6.83 -2.74 -29.02
CA SER A 197 -8.26 -2.46 -29.13
C SER A 197 -8.90 -2.13 -27.77
N GLU A 198 -8.47 -2.83 -26.71
CA GLU A 198 -8.93 -2.54 -25.34
C GLU A 198 -8.42 -1.17 -24.87
N ALA A 199 -7.12 -0.89 -25.05
CA ALA A 199 -6.53 0.40 -24.72
C ALA A 199 -7.22 1.56 -25.46
N TRP A 200 -7.47 1.39 -26.77
CA TRP A 200 -8.18 2.38 -27.58
C TRP A 200 -9.64 2.56 -27.17
N SER A 201 -10.26 1.52 -26.64
CA SER A 201 -11.63 1.59 -26.14
C SER A 201 -11.73 2.28 -24.79
N PHE A 202 -10.74 2.08 -23.92
CA PHE A 202 -10.70 2.70 -22.61
C PHE A 202 -10.69 4.24 -22.67
N GLN A 203 -9.89 4.85 -23.55
CA GLN A 203 -9.86 6.32 -23.66
C GLN A 203 -11.21 6.94 -24.06
N ARG A 204 -12.10 6.19 -24.71
CA ARG A 204 -13.45 6.68 -25.07
C ARG A 204 -14.37 6.84 -23.85
N GLY A 205 -14.02 6.28 -22.70
CA GLY A 205 -14.73 6.51 -21.43
C GLY A 205 -14.59 7.94 -20.91
N PHE A 206 -13.62 8.72 -21.43
CA PHE A 206 -13.41 10.12 -21.08
C PHE A 206 -14.13 11.03 -22.08
N ALA A 207 -14.59 12.19 -21.59
CA ALA A 207 -15.31 13.17 -22.40
C ALA A 207 -14.51 13.61 -23.64
N GLU A 208 -15.21 13.82 -24.76
CA GLU A 208 -14.61 14.36 -25.98
C GLU A 208 -13.94 15.71 -25.71
N GLY A 209 -12.72 15.89 -26.22
CA GLY A 209 -11.93 17.11 -26.02
C GLY A 209 -11.29 17.26 -24.63
N SER A 210 -11.53 16.35 -23.68
CA SER A 210 -10.86 16.38 -22.38
C SER A 210 -9.34 16.25 -22.51
N SER A 211 -8.60 16.95 -21.64
CA SER A 211 -7.13 16.90 -21.58
C SER A 211 -6.63 15.46 -21.38
N VAL A 212 -7.23 14.73 -20.43
CA VAL A 212 -6.89 13.35 -20.10
C VAL A 212 -7.03 12.45 -21.33
N ARG A 213 -8.17 12.50 -22.03
CA ARG A 213 -8.38 11.71 -23.25
C ARG A 213 -7.32 11.99 -24.31
N ASN A 214 -7.01 13.27 -24.55
CA ASN A 214 -6.00 13.66 -25.53
C ASN A 214 -4.61 13.15 -25.17
N GLN A 215 -4.25 13.17 -23.89
CA GLN A 215 -2.99 12.62 -23.41
C GLN A 215 -2.94 11.09 -23.53
N LEU A 216 -4.02 10.38 -23.19
CA LEU A 216 -4.10 8.92 -23.35
C LEU A 216 -4.00 8.49 -24.82
N ILE A 217 -4.62 9.24 -25.74
CA ILE A 217 -4.47 9.00 -27.19
C ILE A 217 -3.01 9.11 -27.59
N ARG A 218 -2.27 10.12 -27.10
CA ARG A 218 -0.83 10.26 -27.37
C ARG A 218 -0.05 9.06 -26.83
N VAL A 219 -0.30 8.63 -25.60
CA VAL A 219 0.34 7.43 -25.02
C VAL A 219 0.13 6.20 -25.91
N ILE A 220 -1.08 5.99 -26.42
CA ILE A 220 -1.39 4.86 -27.31
C ILE A 220 -0.65 5.00 -28.65
N LEU A 221 -0.69 6.17 -29.27
CA LEU A 221 -0.03 6.41 -30.55
C LEU A 221 1.50 6.27 -30.44
N ASP A 222 2.09 6.84 -29.39
CA ASP A 222 3.53 6.74 -29.11
C ASP A 222 3.94 5.28 -28.94
N ALA A 223 3.15 4.48 -28.20
CA ALA A 223 3.42 3.06 -28.03
C ALA A 223 3.35 2.27 -29.35
N CYS A 224 2.42 2.62 -30.25
CA CYS A 224 2.32 2.00 -31.57
C CYS A 224 3.51 2.38 -32.47
N LEU A 225 3.85 3.66 -32.53
CA LEU A 225 4.88 4.19 -33.42
C LEU A 225 6.31 3.84 -32.94
N MET A 226 6.53 3.75 -31.62
CA MET A 226 7.82 3.34 -31.06
C MET A 226 8.03 1.82 -31.01
N ARG A 227 6.97 1.00 -31.07
CA ARG A 227 7.12 -0.46 -31.20
C ARG A 227 7.77 -0.85 -32.53
N GLU A 228 7.48 -0.12 -33.60
CA GLU A 228 8.01 -0.41 -34.93
C GLU A 228 9.50 -0.08 -35.08
N SER A 229 10.02 0.94 -34.38
CA SER A 229 11.44 1.31 -34.47
C SER A 229 12.37 0.27 -33.83
N ILE A 230 11.91 -0.43 -32.79
CA ILE A 230 12.67 -1.51 -32.13
C ILE A 230 12.72 -2.76 -33.02
N LEU A 231 11.59 -3.12 -33.65
CA LEU A 231 11.52 -4.27 -34.54
C LEU A 231 12.32 -4.06 -35.83
N LEU A 232 12.29 -2.87 -36.40
CA LEU A 232 13.10 -2.54 -37.58
C LEU A 232 14.61 -2.51 -37.28
N SER A 233 15.02 -2.07 -36.08
CA SER A 233 16.42 -2.06 -35.67
C SER A 233 16.98 -3.48 -35.41
N SER A 234 16.14 -4.41 -34.94
CA SER A 234 16.53 -5.82 -34.78
C SER A 234 16.60 -6.59 -36.11
N CYS A 235 15.90 -6.14 -37.15
CA CYS A 235 15.90 -6.76 -38.47
C CYS A 235 17.03 -6.24 -39.39
N VAL A 236 17.68 -5.12 -39.05
CA VAL A 236 18.80 -4.55 -39.83
C VAL A 236 20.17 -5.08 -39.38
N ASN A 237 20.23 -5.82 -38.25
CA ASN A 237 21.47 -6.41 -37.71
C ASN A 237 21.60 -7.93 -37.96
N ASN A 238 20.86 -8.50 -38.91
CA ASN A 238 21.05 -9.89 -39.38
C ASN A 238 21.37 -9.92 -40.87
#